data_AF-A0A8H7A2K6-F1
#
_entry.id   AF-A0A8H7A2K6-F1
#
_cell.length_a   1.000
_cell.length_b   1.000
_cell.length_c   1.000
_cell.angle_alpha   90.00
_cell.angle_beta   90.00
_cell.angle_gamma   90.00
#
_symmetry.space_group_name_H-M   'P 1'
#
loop_
_entity.id
_entity.type
_entity.pdbx_description
1 polymer ?
#
loop_
_entity_poly.entity_id
_entity_poly.type
_entity_poly.pdbx_seq_one_letter_code
_entity_poly.pdbx_strand_id
1 'polypeptide(L)'
;MSLTILRSYALKEDPSTLPPTVLFSRDDHHLVVFDAFPKGIFHFLLLPRVQEPFSAADLSNLRSLLKCDRDSVKATLEQWKEDAKVVVKDIEDEMVSRYGFKWDIWVGFHAVPSMEHVHLHIVSSDLCSEKLKHKKHYNSFHPKLGFFLHLDEVLSWFESDSYFTTMAKLDKHKYEALLKEDLACWRCGSSQKNMPTLKAHLQTEFDDLAKKEKAKQERKRKFEEKQSASNDTEEEVSKKPKTTAGSDHEAEE
;
A
#
# COMPACT_ATOMS: atom_id res chain seq x y z
N MET A 1 8.48 19.56 -16.89
CA MET A 1 8.60 18.09 -16.99
C MET A 1 7.71 17.64 -18.12
N SER A 2 8.20 16.74 -18.99
CA SER A 2 7.36 16.12 -20.02
C SER A 2 6.26 15.30 -19.36
N LEU A 3 5.01 15.39 -19.84
CA LEU A 3 3.90 14.55 -19.37
C LEU A 3 4.13 13.06 -19.66
N THR A 4 5.07 12.74 -20.56
CA THR A 4 5.34 11.38 -21.05
C THR A 4 6.56 10.71 -20.41
N ILE A 5 7.13 11.26 -19.35
CA ILE A 5 8.35 10.70 -18.75
C ILE A 5 8.17 9.23 -18.33
N LEU A 6 7.01 8.88 -17.77
CA LEU A 6 6.71 7.49 -17.38
C LEU A 6 6.66 6.56 -18.61
N ARG A 7 6.04 7.01 -19.70
CA ARG A 7 6.08 6.27 -20.99
C ARG A 7 7.51 6.03 -21.45
N SER A 8 8.39 7.03 -21.31
CA SER A 8 9.79 6.88 -21.72
C SER A 8 10.53 5.82 -20.92
N TYR A 9 10.15 5.61 -19.65
CA TYR A 9 10.70 4.53 -18.83
C TYR A 9 10.19 3.18 -19.33
N ALA A 10 8.87 3.06 -19.54
CA ALA A 10 8.22 1.84 -20.00
C ALA A 10 8.64 1.39 -21.42
N LEU A 11 9.09 2.32 -22.27
CA LEU A 11 9.60 2.06 -23.63
C LEU A 11 11.09 1.69 -23.68
N LYS A 12 11.82 1.74 -22.56
CA LYS A 12 13.24 1.36 -22.57
C LYS A 12 13.39 -0.12 -22.93
N GLU A 13 14.29 -0.38 -23.88
CA GLU A 13 14.71 -1.74 -24.23
C GLU A 13 15.34 -2.44 -23.03
N ASP A 14 16.31 -1.77 -22.40
CA ASP A 14 16.90 -2.16 -21.13
C ASP A 14 16.56 -1.16 -20.02
N PRO A 15 15.57 -1.47 -19.16
CA PRO A 15 15.19 -0.61 -18.05
C PRO A 15 16.26 -0.51 -16.97
N SER A 16 17.24 -1.42 -16.90
CA SER A 16 18.33 -1.34 -15.90
C SER A 16 19.25 -0.14 -16.10
N THR A 17 19.16 0.51 -17.26
CA THR A 17 19.82 1.80 -17.54
C THR A 17 19.21 2.97 -16.77
N LEU A 18 18.05 2.80 -16.14
CA LEU A 18 17.47 3.81 -15.24
C LEU A 18 18.28 3.92 -13.95
N PRO A 19 18.46 5.14 -13.40
CA PRO A 19 19.15 5.30 -12.12
C PRO A 19 18.46 4.49 -11.00
N PRO A 20 19.22 3.93 -10.03
CA PRO A 20 18.64 3.24 -8.87
C PRO A 20 17.75 4.12 -7.98
N THR A 21 17.89 5.45 -8.09
CA THR A 21 16.99 6.42 -7.43
C THR A 21 15.64 6.55 -8.11
N VAL A 22 15.47 5.97 -9.30
CA VAL A 22 14.23 5.93 -10.08
C VAL A 22 13.68 4.52 -10.10
N LEU A 23 14.48 3.53 -10.49
CA LEU A 23 14.04 2.14 -10.63
C LEU A 23 14.15 1.38 -9.31
N PHE A 24 13.02 0.88 -8.81
CA PHE A 24 12.97 0.00 -7.65
C PHE A 24 13.12 -1.46 -8.06
N SER A 25 12.29 -1.93 -8.99
CA SER A 25 12.35 -3.29 -9.54
C SER A 25 11.81 -3.32 -10.96
N ARG A 26 12.08 -4.41 -11.69
CA ARG A 26 11.60 -4.64 -13.05
C ARG A 26 11.44 -6.11 -13.34
N ASP A 27 10.56 -6.42 -14.28
CA ASP A 27 10.52 -7.68 -15.01
C ASP A 27 10.27 -7.42 -16.50
N ASP A 28 9.86 -8.47 -17.22
CA ASP A 28 9.57 -8.39 -18.65
C ASP A 28 8.27 -7.65 -18.98
N HIS A 29 7.34 -7.52 -18.01
CA HIS A 29 6.00 -6.98 -18.21
C HIS A 29 5.77 -5.60 -17.60
N HIS A 30 6.48 -5.25 -16.53
CA HIS A 30 6.33 -3.97 -15.86
C HIS A 30 7.62 -3.48 -15.18
N LEU A 31 7.60 -2.20 -14.82
CA LEU A 31 8.62 -1.55 -13.99
C LEU A 31 7.96 -1.05 -12.71
N VAL A 32 8.66 -1.12 -11.59
CA VAL A 32 8.28 -0.40 -10.38
C VAL A 32 9.29 0.71 -10.18
N VAL A 33 8.79 1.95 -10.10
CA VAL A 33 9.62 3.14 -9.92
C VAL A 33 9.24 3.89 -8.66
N PHE A 34 10.19 4.60 -8.07
CA PHE A 34 9.93 5.57 -7.02
C PHE A 34 9.20 6.78 -7.60
N ASP A 35 8.10 7.22 -6.98
CA ASP A 35 7.47 8.49 -7.38
C ASP A 35 8.42 9.65 -7.03
N ALA A 36 8.78 10.48 -8.00
CA ALA A 36 9.70 11.61 -7.81
C ALA A 36 9.14 12.71 -6.88
N PHE A 37 7.82 12.71 -6.65
CA PHE A 37 7.10 13.63 -5.79
C PHE A 37 6.18 12.85 -4.83
N PRO A 38 6.73 12.01 -3.93
CA PRO A 38 5.96 11.06 -3.13
C PRO A 38 4.89 11.78 -2.30
N LYS A 39 3.69 11.21 -2.15
CA LYS A 39 2.59 11.85 -1.39
C LYS A 39 2.44 11.32 0.03
N GLY A 40 2.90 10.10 0.30
CA GLY A 40 3.17 9.56 1.63
C GLY A 40 4.66 9.27 1.82
N ILE A 41 5.02 8.68 2.96
CA ILE A 41 6.39 8.24 3.27
C ILE A 41 6.91 7.26 2.20
N PHE A 42 6.07 6.32 1.79
CA PHE A 42 6.34 5.38 0.70
C PHE A 42 5.39 5.68 -0.46
N HIS A 43 5.94 5.87 -1.67
CA HIS A 43 5.12 6.07 -2.85
C HIS A 43 5.85 5.57 -4.10
N PHE A 44 5.27 4.53 -4.68
CA PHE A 44 5.78 3.84 -5.85
C PHE A 44 4.74 3.85 -6.96
N LEU A 45 5.21 3.68 -8.19
CA LEU A 45 4.39 3.54 -9.37
C LEU A 45 4.77 2.23 -10.07
N LEU A 46 3.79 1.34 -10.25
CA LEU A 46 3.92 0.21 -11.18
C LEU A 46 3.51 0.69 -12.57
N LEU A 47 4.41 0.52 -13.54
CA LEU A 47 4.30 0.98 -14.93
C LEU A 47 4.36 -0.24 -15.87
N PRO A 48 3.28 -0.57 -16.60
CA PRO A 48 3.34 -1.65 -17.58
C PRO A 48 4.25 -1.29 -18.75
N ARG A 49 5.02 -2.25 -19.25
CA ARG A 49 5.78 -2.08 -20.49
C ARG A 49 4.85 -2.04 -21.68
N VAL A 50 5.27 -1.34 -22.74
CA VAL A 50 4.51 -1.27 -23.99
C VAL A 50 4.81 -2.50 -24.83
N GLN A 51 3.88 -3.44 -24.85
CA GLN A 51 3.97 -4.69 -25.58
C GLN A 51 2.58 -5.27 -25.84
N GLU A 52 2.49 -6.20 -26.79
CA GLU A 52 1.24 -6.89 -27.10
C GLU A 52 0.60 -7.48 -25.83
N PRO A 53 -0.74 -7.36 -25.66
CA PRO A 53 -1.70 -6.87 -26.64
C PRO A 53 -1.92 -5.34 -26.62
N PHE A 54 -1.19 -4.58 -25.80
CA PHE A 54 -1.47 -3.15 -25.57
C PHE A 54 -0.44 -2.23 -26.22
N SER A 55 -0.94 -1.29 -27.03
CA SER A 55 -0.13 -0.22 -27.59
C SER A 55 0.18 0.87 -26.55
N ALA A 56 1.10 1.77 -26.89
CA ALA A 56 1.36 2.96 -26.07
C ALA A 56 0.12 3.88 -25.91
N ALA A 57 -0.82 3.82 -26.87
CA ALA A 57 -2.06 4.59 -26.83
C ALA A 57 -3.06 3.97 -25.85
N ASP A 58 -3.17 2.64 -25.84
CA ASP A 58 -4.00 1.89 -24.89
C ASP A 58 -3.52 2.12 -23.46
N LEU A 59 -2.20 2.07 -23.26
CA LEU A 59 -1.55 2.33 -21.98
C LEU A 59 -1.40 3.82 -21.67
N SER A 60 -2.07 4.75 -22.37
CA SER A 60 -1.94 6.18 -22.08
C SER A 60 -2.52 6.59 -20.72
N ASN A 61 -3.55 5.90 -20.26
CA ASN A 61 -4.20 6.07 -18.95
C ASN A 61 -5.21 4.93 -18.71
N LEU A 62 -5.75 4.82 -17.49
CA LEU A 62 -6.73 3.79 -17.15
C LEU A 62 -7.97 3.81 -18.06
N ARG A 63 -8.48 5.00 -18.42
CA ARG A 63 -9.67 5.12 -19.29
C ARG A 63 -9.40 4.55 -20.69
N SER A 64 -8.21 4.75 -21.24
CA SER A 64 -7.82 4.18 -22.53
C SER A 64 -7.69 2.66 -22.44
N LEU A 65 -7.03 2.16 -21.38
CA LEU A 65 -6.88 0.73 -21.14
C LEU A 65 -8.24 0.03 -21.02
N LEU A 66 -9.17 0.59 -20.25
CA LEU A 66 -10.52 0.03 -20.04
C LEU A 66 -11.40 0.00 -21.31
N LYS A 67 -10.96 0.59 -22.43
CA LYS A 67 -11.65 0.46 -23.73
C LYS A 67 -11.18 -0.73 -24.56
N CYS A 68 -10.08 -1.36 -24.16
CA CYS A 68 -9.54 -2.54 -24.82
C CYS A 68 -10.40 -3.77 -24.54
N ASP A 69 -9.97 -4.93 -25.06
CA ASP A 69 -10.61 -6.21 -24.77
C ASP A 69 -10.73 -6.46 -23.26
N ARG A 70 -11.95 -6.77 -22.81
CA ARG A 70 -12.29 -6.80 -21.39
C ARG A 70 -11.56 -7.91 -20.64
N ASP A 71 -11.46 -9.09 -21.24
CA ASP A 71 -10.85 -10.25 -20.59
C ASP A 71 -9.33 -10.03 -20.46
N SER A 72 -8.70 -9.50 -21.51
CA SER A 72 -7.29 -9.13 -21.51
C SER A 72 -6.97 -8.06 -20.45
N VAL A 73 -7.81 -7.03 -20.34
CA VAL A 73 -7.63 -5.96 -19.33
C VAL A 73 -7.84 -6.51 -17.93
N LYS A 74 -8.89 -7.31 -17.70
CA LYS A 74 -9.16 -7.91 -16.39
C LYS A 74 -8.00 -8.77 -15.92
N ALA A 75 -7.53 -9.69 -16.77
CA ALA A 75 -6.39 -10.56 -16.46
C ALA A 75 -5.12 -9.74 -16.14
N THR A 76 -4.89 -8.65 -16.88
CA THR A 76 -3.76 -7.74 -16.64
C THR A 76 -3.86 -7.03 -15.29
N LEU A 77 -5.05 -6.52 -14.93
CA LEU A 77 -5.26 -5.87 -13.64
C LEU A 77 -5.16 -6.85 -12.45
N GLU A 78 -5.60 -8.10 -12.64
CA GLU A 78 -5.41 -9.19 -11.67
C GLU A 78 -3.92 -9.51 -11.49
N GLN A 79 -3.14 -9.57 -12.58
CA GLN A 79 -1.69 -9.74 -12.50
C GLN A 79 -1.03 -8.58 -11.74
N TRP A 80 -1.35 -7.32 -12.08
CA TRP A 80 -0.80 -6.16 -11.36
C TRP A 80 -1.17 -6.14 -9.88
N LYS A 81 -2.31 -6.73 -9.50
CA LYS A 81 -2.68 -6.90 -8.09
C LYS A 81 -1.71 -7.84 -7.38
N GLU A 82 -1.35 -8.97 -7.99
CA GLU A 82 -0.36 -9.89 -7.43
C GLU A 82 1.03 -9.26 -7.39
N ASP A 83 1.43 -8.57 -8.46
CA ASP A 83 2.72 -7.87 -8.54
C ASP A 83 2.82 -6.77 -7.47
N ALA A 84 1.74 -6.00 -7.27
CA ALA A 84 1.67 -4.98 -6.23
C ALA A 84 1.78 -5.57 -4.82
N LYS A 85 1.33 -6.81 -4.56
CA LYS A 85 1.51 -7.45 -3.24
C LYS A 85 2.99 -7.67 -2.90
N VAL A 86 3.83 -7.95 -3.90
CA VAL A 86 5.29 -8.08 -3.69
C VAL A 86 5.86 -6.75 -3.22
N VAL A 87 5.53 -5.66 -3.91
CA VAL A 87 5.99 -4.30 -3.53
C VAL A 87 5.42 -3.88 -2.17
N VAL A 88 4.15 -4.18 -1.89
CA VAL A 88 3.50 -3.92 -0.59
C VAL A 88 4.26 -4.63 0.52
N LYS A 89 4.66 -5.90 0.33
CA LYS A 89 5.44 -6.65 1.30
C LYS A 89 6.80 -5.99 1.56
N ASP A 90 7.52 -5.59 0.50
CA ASP A 90 8.81 -4.90 0.64
C ASP A 90 8.65 -3.57 1.41
N ILE A 91 7.60 -2.81 1.13
CA ILE A 91 7.27 -1.58 1.87
C ILE A 91 6.99 -1.92 3.34
N GLU A 92 6.18 -2.93 3.62
CA GLU A 92 5.84 -3.33 4.97
C GLU A 92 7.06 -3.80 5.78
N ASP A 93 7.99 -4.50 5.16
CA ASP A 93 9.25 -4.92 5.79
C ASP A 93 10.11 -3.69 6.14
N GLU A 94 10.19 -2.71 5.23
CA GLU A 94 10.85 -1.42 5.45
C GLU A 94 10.13 -0.57 6.52
N MET A 95 8.79 -0.61 6.60
CA MET A 95 7.99 0.02 7.65
C MET A 95 8.36 -0.54 9.02
N VAL A 96 8.42 -1.87 9.17
CA VAL A 96 8.84 -2.52 10.42
C VAL A 96 10.28 -2.18 10.74
N SER A 97 11.19 -2.28 9.77
CA SER A 97 12.61 -2.00 9.95
C SER A 97 12.87 -0.57 10.45
N ARG A 98 12.23 0.44 9.85
CA ARG A 98 12.50 1.86 10.15
C ARG A 98 11.63 2.47 11.22
N TYR A 99 10.37 2.05 11.31
CA TYR A 99 9.38 2.68 12.19
C TYR A 99 8.93 1.76 13.32
N GLY A 100 9.19 0.46 13.20
CA GLY A 100 8.82 -0.55 14.19
C GLY A 100 7.37 -1.02 14.08
N PHE A 101 6.56 -0.49 13.15
CA PHE A 101 5.16 -0.87 12.97
C PHE A 101 4.73 -0.69 11.52
N LYS A 102 3.63 -1.34 11.13
CA LYS A 102 3.02 -1.24 9.79
C LYS A 102 1.81 -0.32 9.83
N TRP A 103 1.51 0.34 8.72
CA TRP A 103 0.26 1.07 8.50
C TRP A 103 -0.25 0.82 7.08
N ASP A 104 -1.47 1.29 6.80
CA ASP A 104 -2.16 0.94 5.56
C ASP A 104 -1.40 1.42 4.32
N ILE A 105 -1.46 0.62 3.26
CA ILE A 105 -0.96 0.94 1.93
C ILE A 105 -2.14 0.91 0.98
N TRP A 106 -2.30 1.97 0.20
CA TRP A 106 -3.32 2.07 -0.83
C TRP A 106 -2.73 1.75 -2.19
N VAL A 107 -3.43 0.86 -2.90
CA VAL A 107 -3.09 0.44 -4.25
C VAL A 107 -4.24 0.83 -5.19
N GLY A 108 -3.96 1.65 -6.20
CA GLY A 108 -5.01 2.17 -7.05
C GLY A 108 -4.57 3.19 -8.09
N PHE A 109 -5.54 3.78 -8.78
CA PHE A 109 -5.34 4.72 -9.87
C PHE A 109 -5.94 6.08 -9.53
N HIS A 110 -5.43 7.13 -10.15
CA HIS A 110 -6.19 8.36 -10.29
C HIS A 110 -7.22 8.21 -11.42
N ALA A 111 -8.47 8.59 -11.17
CA ALA A 111 -9.53 8.58 -12.19
C ALA A 111 -9.20 9.48 -13.40
N VAL A 112 -8.53 10.60 -13.15
CA VAL A 112 -7.95 11.48 -14.18
C VAL A 112 -6.46 11.64 -13.87
N PRO A 113 -5.55 11.01 -14.65
CA PRO A 113 -4.14 11.03 -14.30
C PRO A 113 -3.48 12.37 -14.61
N SER A 114 -2.43 12.69 -13.86
CA SER A 114 -1.63 13.91 -14.06
C SER A 114 -0.47 13.74 -15.04
N MET A 115 -0.10 12.49 -15.33
CA MET A 115 0.94 12.11 -16.28
C MET A 115 0.36 11.12 -17.28
N GLU A 116 0.91 11.11 -18.49
CA GLU A 116 0.60 10.11 -19.49
C GLU A 116 1.38 8.83 -19.21
N HIS A 117 0.79 7.71 -19.64
CA HIS A 117 1.11 6.34 -19.26
C HIS A 117 0.36 5.90 -18.01
N VAL A 118 -0.45 4.85 -18.11
CA VAL A 118 -1.17 4.29 -16.97
C VAL A 118 -0.16 3.84 -15.91
N HIS A 119 -0.44 4.18 -14.66
CA HIS A 119 0.43 3.87 -13.54
C HIS A 119 -0.42 3.54 -12.33
N LEU A 120 -0.14 2.39 -11.71
CA LEU A 120 -0.77 1.99 -10.48
C LEU A 120 0.04 2.60 -9.32
N HIS A 121 -0.61 3.44 -8.52
CA HIS A 121 -0.03 3.98 -7.31
C HIS A 121 0.00 2.90 -6.24
N ILE A 122 1.14 2.77 -5.57
CA ILE A 122 1.32 1.99 -4.35
C ILE A 122 1.85 2.99 -3.31
N VAL A 123 0.95 3.49 -2.47
CA VAL A 123 1.21 4.64 -1.59
C VAL A 123 0.83 4.35 -0.16
N SER A 124 1.70 4.68 0.79
CA SER A 124 1.40 4.54 2.20
C SER A 124 0.37 5.59 2.66
N SER A 125 -0.55 5.19 3.54
CA SER A 125 -1.76 5.97 3.87
C SER A 125 -1.49 7.25 4.68
N ASP A 126 -0.28 7.41 5.23
CA ASP A 126 0.07 8.52 6.12
C ASP A 126 -0.13 9.90 5.47
N LEU A 127 0.10 10.00 4.15
CA LEU A 127 0.13 11.26 3.42
C LEU A 127 1.04 12.33 4.07
N CYS A 128 2.06 11.90 4.80
CA CYS A 128 3.06 12.72 5.47
C CYS A 128 4.25 12.95 4.54
N SER A 129 4.12 13.91 3.62
CA SER A 129 5.19 14.26 2.68
C SER A 129 5.36 15.77 2.48
N GLU A 130 6.61 16.21 2.32
CA GLU A 130 6.92 17.57 1.89
C GLU A 130 6.37 17.89 0.50
N LYS A 131 6.25 16.89 -0.39
CA LYS A 131 5.75 17.06 -1.76
C LYS A 131 4.22 17.06 -1.84
N LEU A 132 3.52 16.72 -0.75
CA LEU A 132 2.10 16.99 -0.59
C LEU A 132 1.87 18.50 -0.35
N LYS A 133 1.77 19.28 -1.42
CA LYS A 133 1.77 20.76 -1.37
C LYS A 133 0.41 21.42 -1.56
N HIS A 134 -0.48 20.85 -2.37
CA HIS A 134 -1.69 21.52 -2.82
C HIS A 134 -2.94 20.70 -2.48
N LYS A 135 -4.08 21.38 -2.33
CA LYS A 135 -5.40 20.76 -2.08
C LYS A 135 -5.65 19.60 -3.05
N LYS A 136 -5.42 19.83 -4.35
CA LYS A 136 -5.56 18.79 -5.37
C LYS A 136 -4.67 17.56 -5.16
N HIS A 137 -3.47 17.71 -4.58
CA HIS A 137 -2.61 16.57 -4.28
C HIS A 137 -3.16 15.73 -3.13
N TYR A 138 -3.81 16.36 -2.15
CA TYR A 138 -4.40 15.64 -1.05
C TYR A 138 -5.72 14.98 -1.47
N ASN A 139 -6.63 15.76 -2.05
CA ASN A 139 -7.94 15.27 -2.47
C ASN A 139 -7.84 14.15 -3.52
N SER A 140 -6.78 14.13 -4.36
CA SER A 140 -6.59 13.05 -5.34
C SER A 140 -6.25 11.70 -4.71
N PHE A 141 -5.73 11.67 -3.49
CA PHE A 141 -5.42 10.44 -2.74
C PHE A 141 -6.38 10.19 -1.58
N HIS A 142 -7.35 11.07 -1.34
CA HIS A 142 -8.30 10.88 -0.26
C HIS A 142 -9.21 9.67 -0.57
N PRO A 143 -9.14 8.57 0.21
CA PRO A 143 -9.73 7.28 -0.17
C PRO A 143 -11.25 7.32 -0.27
N LYS A 144 -11.91 8.26 0.41
CA LYS A 144 -13.38 8.39 0.42
C LYS A 144 -13.94 9.40 -0.58
N LEU A 145 -13.10 10.18 -1.28
CA LEU A 145 -13.60 11.17 -2.25
C LEU A 145 -13.95 10.52 -3.60
N GLY A 146 -13.43 9.33 -3.88
CA GLY A 146 -13.66 8.61 -5.15
C GLY A 146 -12.76 9.04 -6.30
N PHE A 147 -11.85 10.01 -6.12
CA PHE A 147 -10.85 10.33 -7.15
C PHE A 147 -9.74 9.28 -7.23
N PHE A 148 -9.32 8.75 -6.07
CA PHE A 148 -8.46 7.59 -5.98
C PHE A 148 -9.32 6.34 -6.10
N LEU A 149 -9.14 5.62 -7.21
CA LEU A 149 -9.85 4.39 -7.52
C LEU A 149 -9.03 3.22 -7.03
N HIS A 150 -9.45 2.59 -5.94
CA HIS A 150 -8.76 1.42 -5.41
C HIS A 150 -8.76 0.28 -6.45
N LEU A 151 -7.66 -0.46 -6.57
CA LEU A 151 -7.54 -1.52 -7.56
C LEU A 151 -8.65 -2.58 -7.43
N ASP A 152 -9.01 -2.94 -6.19
CA ASP A 152 -10.11 -3.85 -5.91
C ASP A 152 -11.47 -3.29 -6.35
N GLU A 153 -11.67 -1.98 -6.23
CA GLU A 153 -12.88 -1.31 -6.74
C GLU A 153 -12.92 -1.42 -8.27
N VAL A 154 -11.81 -1.13 -8.97
CA VAL A 154 -11.74 -1.23 -10.43
C VAL A 154 -11.98 -2.67 -10.91
N LEU A 155 -11.42 -3.67 -10.22
CA LEU A 155 -11.66 -5.08 -10.53
C LEU A 155 -13.13 -5.48 -10.34
N SER A 156 -13.80 -4.97 -9.31
CA SER A 156 -15.24 -5.23 -9.09
C SER A 156 -16.12 -4.74 -10.25
N TRP A 157 -15.66 -3.76 -11.05
CA TRP A 157 -16.43 -3.25 -12.18
C TRP A 157 -16.69 -4.33 -13.23
N PHE A 158 -15.81 -5.32 -13.35
CA PHE A 158 -15.90 -6.41 -14.32
C PHE A 158 -16.96 -7.47 -13.94
N GLU A 159 -17.57 -7.39 -12.75
CA GLU A 159 -18.61 -8.31 -12.30
C GLU A 159 -19.96 -8.07 -12.99
N SER A 160 -20.17 -6.88 -13.57
CA SER A 160 -21.40 -6.50 -14.26
C SER A 160 -21.12 -5.63 -15.48
N ASP A 161 -21.61 -6.07 -16.65
CA ASP A 161 -21.43 -5.34 -17.91
C ASP A 161 -22.02 -3.93 -17.89
N SER A 162 -23.20 -3.76 -17.30
CA SER A 162 -23.85 -2.45 -17.16
C SER A 162 -23.06 -1.52 -16.23
N TYR A 163 -22.50 -2.08 -15.15
CA TYR A 163 -21.73 -1.32 -14.18
C TYR A 163 -20.37 -0.91 -14.77
N PHE A 164 -19.65 -1.85 -15.39
CA PHE A 164 -18.42 -1.59 -16.13
C PHE A 164 -18.60 -0.47 -17.15
N THR A 165 -19.62 -0.58 -18.01
CA THR A 165 -19.89 0.39 -19.08
C THR A 165 -20.12 1.80 -18.53
N THR A 166 -20.65 1.91 -17.31
CA THR A 166 -20.86 3.19 -16.65
C THR A 166 -19.56 3.73 -16.05
N MET A 167 -18.82 2.90 -15.31
CA MET A 167 -17.63 3.30 -14.57
C MET A 167 -16.42 3.56 -15.48
N ALA A 168 -16.19 2.70 -16.48
CA ALA A 168 -15.07 2.79 -17.43
C ALA A 168 -15.07 4.08 -18.27
N LYS A 169 -16.19 4.82 -18.31
CA LYS A 169 -16.26 6.13 -18.95
C LYS A 169 -15.31 7.14 -18.31
N LEU A 170 -15.04 7.00 -17.00
CA LEU A 170 -14.17 7.89 -16.22
C LEU A 170 -14.37 9.37 -16.60
N ASP A 171 -15.59 9.87 -16.37
CA ASP A 171 -15.97 11.23 -16.78
C ASP A 171 -15.07 12.28 -16.13
N LYS A 172 -14.25 12.93 -16.96
CA LYS A 172 -13.23 13.87 -16.50
C LYS A 172 -13.83 15.00 -15.68
N HIS A 173 -14.96 15.57 -16.09
CA HIS A 173 -15.56 16.71 -15.41
C HIS A 173 -16.09 16.32 -14.02
N LYS A 174 -16.72 15.14 -13.91
CA LYS A 174 -17.20 14.60 -12.64
C LYS A 174 -16.03 14.40 -11.65
N TYR A 175 -14.95 13.76 -12.09
CA TYR A 175 -13.82 13.48 -11.18
C TYR A 175 -13.02 14.73 -10.84
N GLU A 176 -12.77 15.65 -11.78
CA GLU A 176 -12.04 16.89 -11.50
C GLU A 176 -12.77 17.82 -10.51
N ALA A 177 -14.11 17.73 -10.42
CA ALA A 177 -14.88 18.46 -9.41
C ALA A 177 -14.52 18.01 -7.98
N LEU A 178 -14.28 16.71 -7.76
CA LEU A 178 -13.90 16.14 -6.45
C LEU A 178 -12.60 16.74 -5.90
N LEU A 179 -11.70 17.18 -6.77
CA LEU A 179 -10.43 17.80 -6.36
C LEU A 179 -10.61 19.20 -5.74
N LYS A 180 -11.80 19.80 -5.87
CA LYS A 180 -12.13 21.13 -5.34
C LYS A 180 -12.78 21.09 -3.97
N GLU A 181 -13.24 19.92 -3.54
CA GLU A 181 -13.86 19.67 -2.24
C GLU A 181 -13.02 20.23 -1.08
N ASP A 182 -13.70 20.49 0.04
CA ASP A 182 -13.04 20.97 1.23
C ASP A 182 -12.11 19.93 1.83
N LEU A 183 -11.05 20.42 2.48
CA LEU A 183 -10.07 19.54 3.08
C LEU A 183 -10.68 18.92 4.34
N ALA A 184 -10.79 17.60 4.36
CA ALA A 184 -11.16 16.83 5.54
C ALA A 184 -10.12 15.72 5.77
N CYS A 185 -9.77 15.44 7.02
CA CYS A 185 -8.86 14.35 7.36
C CYS A 185 -9.47 13.00 6.94
N TRP A 186 -8.73 12.19 6.18
CA TRP A 186 -9.22 10.91 5.71
C TRP A 186 -9.51 9.91 6.85
N ARG A 187 -8.75 10.05 7.95
CA ARG A 187 -8.83 9.17 9.12
C ARG A 187 -9.98 9.56 10.05
N CYS A 188 -9.99 10.80 10.56
CA CYS A 188 -10.95 11.24 11.57
C CYS A 188 -12.08 12.13 11.04
N GLY A 189 -12.05 12.53 9.77
CA GLY A 189 -13.07 13.38 9.14
C GLY A 189 -13.01 14.87 9.52
N SER A 190 -12.04 15.29 10.34
CA SER A 190 -11.93 16.67 10.78
C SER A 190 -11.71 17.63 9.60
N SER A 191 -12.52 18.69 9.52
CA SER A 191 -12.34 19.73 8.50
C SER A 191 -11.07 20.54 8.76
N GLN A 192 -10.35 20.88 7.70
CA GLN A 192 -9.08 21.59 7.73
C GLN A 192 -9.16 22.87 6.92
N LYS A 193 -8.77 24.00 7.51
CA LYS A 193 -8.90 25.31 6.86
C LYS A 193 -7.97 25.47 5.66
N ASN A 194 -6.78 24.86 5.69
CA ASN A 194 -5.79 24.96 4.61
C ASN A 194 -4.80 23.79 4.65
N MET A 195 -3.95 23.69 3.61
CA MET A 195 -2.93 22.63 3.51
C MET A 195 -1.96 22.62 4.71
N PRO A 196 -1.42 23.76 5.20
CA PRO A 196 -0.58 23.75 6.40
C PRO A 196 -1.23 23.10 7.63
N THR A 197 -2.49 23.43 7.95
CA THR A 197 -3.16 22.81 9.10
C THR A 197 -3.42 21.33 8.87
N LEU A 198 -3.82 20.96 7.66
CA LEU A 198 -4.02 19.57 7.30
C LEU A 198 -2.72 18.75 7.46
N LYS A 199 -1.59 19.26 6.96
CA LYS A 199 -0.30 18.57 7.08
C LYS A 199 0.13 18.39 8.53
N ALA A 200 -0.03 19.43 9.36
CA ALA A 200 0.26 19.34 10.78
C ALA A 200 -0.65 18.30 11.48
N HIS A 201 -1.92 18.26 11.09
CA HIS A 201 -2.88 17.29 11.60
C HIS A 201 -2.56 15.85 11.16
N LEU A 202 -2.22 15.61 9.88
CA LEU A 202 -1.78 14.30 9.38
C LEU A 202 -0.54 13.80 10.12
N GLN A 203 0.43 14.70 10.40
CA GLN A 203 1.60 14.36 11.20
C GLN A 203 1.22 13.92 12.62
N THR A 204 0.28 14.63 13.26
CA THR A 204 -0.20 14.26 14.60
C THR A 204 -0.90 12.90 14.58
N GLU A 205 -1.76 12.64 13.58
CA GLU A 205 -2.44 11.34 13.41
C GLU A 205 -1.43 10.20 13.21
N PHE A 206 -0.35 10.43 12.45
CA PHE A 206 0.72 9.46 12.24
C PHE A 206 1.53 9.21 13.52
N ASP A 207 1.92 10.27 14.24
CA ASP A 207 2.67 10.16 15.48
C ASP A 207 1.87 9.43 16.57
N ASP A 208 0.56 9.68 16.64
CA ASP A 208 -0.33 9.03 17.59
C ASP A 208 -0.58 7.56 17.22
N LEU A 209 -0.65 7.23 15.93
CA LEU A 209 -0.65 5.83 15.47
C LEU A 209 0.65 5.12 15.90
N ALA A 210 1.80 5.74 15.66
CA ALA A 210 3.10 5.19 16.02
C ALA A 210 3.21 4.91 17.53
N LYS A 211 2.77 5.86 18.37
CA LYS A 211 2.73 5.69 19.84
C LYS A 211 1.83 4.53 20.24
N LYS A 212 0.64 4.43 19.64
CA LYS A 212 -0.33 3.35 19.94
C LYS A 212 0.23 1.98 19.58
N GLU A 213 0.85 1.83 18.41
CA GLU A 213 1.42 0.55 17.97
C GLU A 213 2.63 0.15 18.82
N LYS A 214 3.52 1.10 19.17
CA LYS A 214 4.62 0.83 20.11
C LYS A 214 4.12 0.35 21.48
N ALA A 215 3.10 1.01 22.03
CA ALA A 215 2.51 0.60 23.29
C ALA A 215 1.85 -0.79 23.22
N LYS A 216 1.21 -1.12 22.09
CA LYS A 216 0.61 -2.44 21.84
C LYS A 216 1.68 -3.54 21.77
N GLN A 217 2.79 -3.29 21.07
CA GLN A 217 3.91 -4.22 20.98
C GLN A 217 4.58 -4.45 22.33
N GLU A 218 4.79 -3.39 23.12
CA GLU A 218 5.36 -3.52 24.47
C GLU A 218 4.46 -4.37 25.38
N ARG A 219 3.14 -4.17 25.32
CA ARG A 219 2.17 -4.98 26.04
C ARG A 219 2.20 -6.45 25.61
N LYS A 220 2.30 -6.70 24.29
CA LYS A 220 2.41 -8.06 23.74
C LYS A 220 3.68 -8.75 24.22
N ARG A 221 4.84 -8.10 24.13
CA ARG A 221 6.12 -8.62 24.64
C ARG A 221 6.06 -8.97 26.13
N LYS A 222 5.54 -8.05 26.95
CA LYS A 222 5.36 -8.28 28.40
C LYS A 222 4.42 -9.44 28.71
N PHE A 223 3.43 -9.69 27.87
CA PHE A 223 2.51 -10.82 28.01
C PHE A 223 3.19 -12.14 27.62
N GLU A 224 3.90 -12.18 26.50
CA GLU A 224 4.66 -13.36 26.03
C GLU A 224 5.77 -13.74 27.02
N GLU A 225 6.50 -12.76 27.58
CA GLU A 225 7.53 -12.99 28.61
C GLU A 225 6.92 -13.63 29.87
N LYS A 226 5.77 -13.14 30.34
CA LYS A 226 5.07 -13.73 31.50
C LYS A 226 4.57 -15.15 31.21
N GLN A 227 4.13 -15.42 29.98
CA GLN A 227 3.66 -16.75 29.59
C GLN A 227 4.82 -17.75 29.46
N SER A 228 5.97 -17.32 28.91
CA SER A 228 7.18 -18.16 28.88
C SER A 228 7.70 -18.48 30.28
N ALA A 229 7.77 -17.49 31.17
CA ALA A 229 8.25 -17.68 32.54
C ALA A 229 7.35 -18.61 33.38
N SER A 230 6.04 -18.64 33.12
CA SER A 230 5.10 -19.54 33.80
C SER A 230 5.19 -20.97 33.27
N ASN A 231 5.36 -21.16 31.96
CA ASN A 231 5.59 -22.48 31.37
C ASN A 231 6.93 -23.09 31.85
N ASP A 232 8.00 -22.29 31.95
CA ASP A 232 9.30 -22.76 32.45
C ASP A 232 9.22 -23.21 33.92
N THR A 233 8.41 -22.53 34.75
CA THR A 233 8.20 -22.94 36.15
C THR A 233 7.37 -24.22 36.28
N GLU A 234 6.38 -24.44 35.41
CA GLU A 234 5.60 -25.69 35.40
C GLU A 234 6.42 -26.90 34.91
N GLU A 235 7.34 -26.69 33.96
CA GLU A 235 8.24 -27.74 33.46
C GLU A 235 9.32 -28.13 34.49
N GLU A 236 9.85 -27.18 35.27
CA GLU A 236 10.80 -27.46 36.35
C GLU A 236 10.15 -28.24 37.50
N VAL A 237 8.90 -27.93 37.86
CA VAL A 237 8.18 -28.62 38.94
C VAL A 237 7.89 -30.09 38.58
N SER A 238 7.69 -30.39 37.29
CA SER A 238 7.40 -31.75 36.80
C SER A 238 8.64 -32.66 36.69
N LYS A 239 9.87 -32.15 36.82
CA LYS A 239 11.13 -32.91 36.69
C LYS A 239 11.78 -33.30 38.03
N LYS A 240 11.15 -33.06 39.19
CA LYS A 240 11.69 -33.52 40.48
C LYS A 240 11.63 -35.07 40.59
N PRO A 241 12.77 -35.76 40.83
CA PRO A 241 12.79 -37.21 40.95
C PRO A 241 12.06 -37.67 42.23
N LYS A 242 11.17 -38.67 42.09
CA LYS A 242 10.61 -39.42 43.21
C LYS A 242 11.77 -40.11 43.96
N THR A 243 12.12 -39.59 45.13
CA THR A 243 12.99 -40.28 46.09
C THR A 243 12.27 -41.53 46.59
N THR A 244 12.75 -42.70 46.17
CA THR A 244 12.37 -43.99 46.74
C THR A 244 12.92 -44.09 48.16
N ALA A 245 12.03 -44.02 49.15
CA ALA A 245 12.36 -44.38 50.53
C ALA A 245 12.51 -45.91 50.60
N GLY A 246 13.70 -46.36 50.98
CA GLY A 246 13.97 -47.75 51.32
C GLY A 246 13.23 -48.14 52.60
N SER A 247 12.64 -49.33 52.59
CA SER A 247 12.13 -50.00 53.77
C SER A 247 13.09 -51.13 54.13
N ASP A 248 13.87 -50.91 55.19
CA ASP A 248 14.51 -51.99 55.94
C ASP A 248 13.43 -52.78 56.67
N HIS A 249 13.45 -54.10 56.52
CA HIS A 249 12.66 -55.03 57.34
C HIS A 249 13.60 -56.11 57.87
N GLU A 250 13.94 -56.02 59.15
CA GLU A 250 14.51 -57.08 59.96
C GLU A 250 13.41 -57.76 60.80
N ALA A 251 13.60 -59.08 60.99
CA ALA A 251 12.97 -60.00 61.96
C ALA A 251 11.50 -60.38 61.70
N GLU A 252 11.01 -61.61 61.86
CA GLU A 252 11.42 -62.77 62.68
C GLU A 252 10.67 -64.04 62.18
N GLU A 253 11.14 -65.21 62.65
CA GLU A 253 10.73 -66.63 62.40
C GLU A 253 11.26 -67.37 61.15
#